data_AF-A0AAJ0EZE0-F1
#
_entry.id   AF-A0AAJ0EZE0-F1
#
_cell.length_a   1.000
_cell.length_b   1.000
_cell.length_c   1.000
_cell.angle_alpha   90.00
_cell.angle_beta   90.00
_cell.angle_gamma   90.00
#
_symmetry.space_group_name_H-M   'P 1'
#
loop_
_entity.id
_entity.type
_entity.pdbx_description
1 polymer ?
#
loop_
_entity_poly.entity_id
_entity_poly.type
_entity_poly.pdbx_seq_one_letter_code
_entity_poly.pdbx_strand_id
1 'polypeptide(L)'
;MATVSATSTIQSGAQQTPCQDAQASCSPCDKENVGWRKIVRNFTPSWFAVTMGTGIVSVLLHNLPYNATWISHGLAVTFFVLNIALFTVFTVITVLRYALYPEIWKAMVIHPAQSMFLGCFPMGFATIINMMVFVLGGNWAWAFWWLDAALSIATCISVPFVMIHQHRPGLQAVTAASLLPIVPVVVASSTGGIVAEALSNPSHAFTTLIASYVLWGIGICFSGMVLALYFHRLTIHSLPPKEAIVSVFLPIGPLGQGGFGIQQLGKVSLKLFPQTTALTAAAPGAVHGGEILYFVGLFLALIMWGFALVWLSFALISLATMEKIPFNMGWWGFTFPLGVLATCTGMLAQDLDSPFFRVMTMIFSLSVCFLWLLVAVRTLHQAISGEIFFAPCLKDIRDKQAQAGSDRRV
;
A
#
# COMPACT_ATOMS: atom_id res chain seq x y z
N MET A 1 -32.97 22.15 50.79
CA MET A 1 -33.14 22.16 52.25
C MET A 1 -34.19 21.12 52.58
N ALA A 2 -33.82 19.87 52.88
CA ALA A 2 -33.43 19.36 54.22
C ALA A 2 -34.57 19.54 55.25
N THR A 3 -35.10 18.55 55.98
CA THR A 3 -34.80 17.12 56.19
C THR A 3 -35.87 16.56 57.18
N VAL A 4 -36.24 15.26 57.02
CA VAL A 4 -36.39 14.21 58.10
C VAL A 4 -37.58 14.37 59.09
N SER A 5 -38.36 13.36 59.52
CA SER A 5 -38.11 11.95 59.86
C SER A 5 -39.44 11.17 59.96
N ALA A 6 -39.43 9.85 59.80
CA ALA A 6 -39.66 8.92 60.93
C ALA A 6 -39.73 7.44 60.51
N THR A 7 -39.01 6.64 61.31
CA THR A 7 -39.25 5.26 61.76
C THR A 7 -38.73 4.06 60.96
N SER A 8 -37.89 3.34 61.70
CA SER A 8 -37.22 2.06 61.50
C SER A 8 -38.13 0.84 61.65
N THR A 9 -37.81 -0.25 60.94
CA THR A 9 -37.94 -1.61 61.50
C THR A 9 -36.84 -2.51 60.93
N ILE A 10 -36.11 -3.13 61.85
CA ILE A 10 -35.04 -4.13 61.64
C ILE A 10 -35.71 -5.50 61.47
N GLN A 11 -35.26 -6.32 60.52
CA GLN A 11 -35.18 -7.78 60.75
C GLN A 11 -34.19 -8.46 59.81
N SER A 12 -33.40 -9.34 60.43
CA SER A 12 -32.24 -10.06 59.93
C SER A 12 -32.59 -11.38 59.23
N GLY A 13 -31.72 -11.79 58.30
CA GLY A 13 -31.28 -13.19 58.19
C GLY A 13 -31.98 -14.06 57.15
N ALA A 14 -31.24 -14.46 56.12
CA ALA A 14 -31.07 -15.85 55.71
C ALA A 14 -30.18 -15.92 54.47
N GLN A 15 -29.00 -16.48 54.66
CA GLN A 15 -28.02 -16.84 53.65
C GLN A 15 -28.49 -18.16 53.02
N GLN A 16 -28.85 -18.17 51.74
CA GLN A 16 -29.09 -19.40 50.99
C GLN A 16 -28.51 -19.27 49.57
N THR A 17 -27.38 -19.93 49.37
CA THR A 17 -27.02 -20.48 48.05
C THR A 17 -27.62 -21.88 47.96
N PRO A 18 -28.09 -22.29 46.79
CA PRO A 18 -27.43 -23.44 46.17
C PRO A 18 -27.06 -23.19 44.72
N CYS A 19 -25.87 -23.69 44.37
CA CYS A 19 -25.46 -23.94 43.00
C CYS A 19 -26.44 -24.90 42.34
N GLN A 20 -26.94 -24.57 41.15
CA GLN A 20 -27.42 -25.56 40.17
C GLN A 20 -27.44 -24.94 38.77
N ASP A 21 -26.55 -25.48 37.93
CA ASP A 21 -26.69 -25.67 36.49
C ASP A 21 -26.84 -24.44 35.59
N ALA A 22 -25.80 -23.60 35.57
CA ALA A 22 -25.43 -22.92 34.32
C ALA A 22 -24.76 -23.94 33.39
N GLN A 23 -25.58 -24.73 32.68
CA GLN A 23 -25.13 -25.34 31.42
C GLN A 23 -24.77 -24.19 30.47
N ALA A 24 -23.51 -23.78 30.52
CA ALA A 24 -22.91 -22.93 29.52
C ALA A 24 -23.03 -23.65 28.18
N SER A 25 -24.06 -23.30 27.41
CA SER A 25 -24.08 -23.52 25.99
C SER A 25 -22.85 -22.82 25.43
N CYS A 26 -21.76 -23.56 25.22
CA CYS A 26 -20.59 -23.08 24.50
C CYS A 26 -21.08 -22.69 23.10
N SER A 27 -21.38 -21.41 22.94
CA SER A 27 -21.68 -20.80 21.66
C SER A 27 -20.46 -21.01 20.76
N PRO A 28 -20.61 -21.38 19.48
CA PRO A 28 -19.48 -21.51 18.54
C PRO A 28 -18.61 -20.23 18.44
N CYS A 29 -19.13 -19.09 18.90
CA CYS A 29 -18.49 -17.78 18.89
C CYS A 29 -17.28 -17.63 19.84
N ASP A 30 -17.18 -18.38 20.95
CA ASP A 30 -16.09 -18.14 21.92
C ASP A 30 -14.74 -18.73 21.50
N LYS A 31 -14.73 -19.91 20.85
CA LYS A 31 -13.49 -20.54 20.36
C LYS A 31 -12.79 -19.71 19.28
N GLU A 32 -13.55 -18.92 18.54
CA GLU A 32 -13.08 -18.09 17.43
C GLU A 32 -12.51 -16.73 17.87
N ASN A 33 -12.62 -16.40 19.16
CA ASN A 33 -12.14 -15.14 19.74
C ASN A 33 -10.86 -15.29 20.57
N VAL A 34 -10.23 -16.48 20.59
CA VAL A 34 -9.08 -16.78 21.46
C VAL A 34 -7.88 -17.28 20.64
N GLY A 35 -6.67 -16.85 21.02
CA GLY A 35 -5.41 -17.35 20.47
C GLY A 35 -5.19 -17.06 18.98
N TRP A 36 -4.57 -18.00 18.28
CA TRP A 36 -4.17 -17.85 16.87
C TRP A 36 -5.35 -17.66 15.90
N ARG A 37 -6.54 -18.20 16.22
CA ARG A 37 -7.75 -18.04 15.40
C ARG A 37 -8.21 -16.60 15.33
N LYS A 38 -8.14 -15.86 16.45
CA LYS A 38 -8.45 -14.43 16.49
C LYS A 38 -7.54 -13.63 15.56
N ILE A 39 -6.24 -13.93 15.57
CA ILE A 39 -5.24 -13.25 14.72
C ILE A 39 -5.55 -13.51 13.25
N VAL A 40 -5.69 -14.78 12.85
CA VAL A 40 -5.98 -15.17 11.47
C VAL A 40 -7.28 -14.54 10.97
N ARG A 41 -8.35 -14.55 11.77
CA ARG A 41 -9.64 -14.00 11.38
C ARG A 41 -9.59 -12.48 11.21
N ASN A 42 -8.87 -11.78 12.10
CA ASN A 42 -8.74 -10.31 12.11
C ASN A 42 -7.58 -9.77 11.24
N PHE A 43 -6.82 -10.62 10.54
CA PHE A 43 -5.70 -10.20 9.71
C PHE A 43 -6.19 -9.54 8.40
N THR A 44 -6.23 -8.21 8.36
CA THR A 44 -6.71 -7.41 7.23
C THR A 44 -5.66 -7.22 6.12
N PRO A 45 -6.06 -6.94 4.86
CA PRO A 45 -5.11 -6.63 3.78
C PRO A 45 -4.20 -5.43 4.07
N SER A 46 -4.60 -4.53 4.98
CA SER A 46 -3.78 -3.37 5.38
C SER A 46 -2.42 -3.75 5.99
N TRP A 47 -2.23 -4.98 6.48
CA TRP A 47 -0.93 -5.45 6.96
C TRP A 47 0.14 -5.54 5.86
N PHE A 48 -0.25 -5.69 4.60
CA PHE A 48 0.69 -5.62 3.48
C PHE A 48 1.26 -4.21 3.27
N ALA A 49 0.71 -3.17 3.92
CA ALA A 49 1.34 -1.85 3.96
C ALA A 49 2.68 -1.87 4.73
N VAL A 50 2.84 -2.77 5.70
CA VAL A 50 4.09 -2.99 6.44
C VAL A 50 5.18 -3.52 5.51
N THR A 51 4.86 -4.53 4.70
CA THR A 51 5.81 -5.13 3.75
C THR A 51 6.15 -4.16 2.63
N MET A 52 5.14 -3.44 2.13
CA MET A 52 5.35 -2.35 1.17
C MET A 52 6.31 -1.27 1.72
N GLY A 53 6.10 -0.82 2.96
CA GLY A 53 6.96 0.16 3.62
C GLY A 53 8.38 -0.37 3.93
N THR A 54 8.50 -1.63 4.32
CA THR A 54 9.80 -2.26 4.62
C THR A 54 10.62 -2.48 3.35
N GLY A 55 9.95 -2.89 2.27
CA GLY A 55 10.59 -3.08 0.97
C GLY A 55 11.09 -1.78 0.35
N ILE A 56 10.32 -0.68 0.42
CA ILE A 56 10.81 0.59 -0.12
C ILE A 56 12.02 1.12 0.66
N VAL A 57 12.09 0.92 1.99
CA VAL A 57 13.29 1.25 2.78
C VAL A 57 14.50 0.47 2.28
N SER A 58 14.35 -0.82 2.02
CA SER A 58 15.42 -1.65 1.43
C SER A 58 15.92 -1.08 0.10
N VAL A 59 15.00 -0.74 -0.82
CA VAL A 59 15.30 -0.16 -2.14
C VAL A 59 16.03 1.18 -2.01
N LEU A 60 15.59 2.05 -1.08
CA LEU A 60 16.21 3.35 -0.86
C LEU A 60 17.63 3.23 -0.31
N LEU A 61 17.83 2.38 0.71
CA LEU A 61 19.14 2.14 1.30
C LEU A 61 20.15 1.58 0.29
N HIS A 62 19.68 0.74 -0.65
CA HIS A 62 20.51 0.24 -1.74
C HIS A 62 20.96 1.35 -2.69
N ASN A 63 20.03 2.25 -3.06
CA ASN A 63 20.23 3.28 -4.08
C ASN A 63 20.61 4.68 -3.54
N LEU A 64 21.06 4.79 -2.28
CA LEU A 64 21.46 6.08 -1.72
C LEU A 64 22.58 6.74 -2.57
N PRO A 65 22.53 8.06 -2.81
CA PRO A 65 23.55 8.75 -3.59
C PRO A 65 24.89 8.88 -2.85
N TYR A 66 24.85 9.13 -1.53
CA TYR A 66 26.04 9.12 -0.67
C TYR A 66 26.02 7.86 0.18
N ASN A 67 26.51 6.76 -0.40
CA ASN A 67 26.41 5.44 0.20
C ASN A 67 27.76 4.91 0.66
N ALA A 68 27.73 4.11 1.72
CA ALA A 68 28.82 3.23 2.10
C ALA A 68 28.42 1.78 1.79
N THR A 69 29.38 0.92 1.44
CA THR A 69 29.10 -0.47 1.07
C THR A 69 28.32 -1.24 2.14
N TRP A 70 28.56 -0.96 3.43
CA TRP A 70 27.83 -1.58 4.54
C TRP A 70 26.34 -1.18 4.60
N ILE A 71 25.97 0.00 4.09
CA ILE A 71 24.57 0.43 4.03
C ILE A 71 23.88 -0.21 2.82
N SER A 72 24.48 -0.11 1.63
CA SER A 72 23.92 -0.66 0.37
C SER A 72 23.84 -2.18 0.32
N HIS A 73 24.82 -2.90 0.88
CA HIS A 73 24.89 -4.36 0.83
C HIS A 73 24.68 -5.04 2.18
N GLY A 74 24.83 -4.32 3.30
CA GLY A 74 24.53 -4.85 4.64
C GLY A 74 23.10 -4.50 5.05
N LEU A 75 22.85 -3.21 5.32
CA LEU A 75 21.57 -2.77 5.86
C LEU A 75 20.42 -2.98 4.87
N ALA A 76 20.60 -2.62 3.59
CA ALA A 76 19.57 -2.81 2.57
C ALA A 76 19.17 -4.29 2.41
N VAL A 77 20.15 -5.20 2.39
CA VAL A 77 19.92 -6.65 2.30
C VAL A 77 19.25 -7.18 3.57
N THR A 78 19.59 -6.65 4.74
CA THR A 78 18.91 -7.00 6.00
C THR A 78 17.42 -6.66 5.92
N PHE A 79 17.08 -5.46 5.46
CA PHE A 79 15.69 -5.06 5.24
C PHE A 79 15.00 -5.88 4.14
N PHE A 80 15.74 -6.31 3.10
CA PHE A 80 15.21 -7.19 2.06
C PHE A 80 14.81 -8.56 2.61
N VAL A 81 15.69 -9.20 3.39
CA VAL A 81 15.42 -10.49 4.05
C VAL A 81 14.27 -10.36 5.05
N LEU A 82 14.25 -9.28 5.84
CA LEU A 82 13.14 -8.98 6.73
C LEU A 82 11.82 -8.84 5.96
N ASN A 83 11.83 -8.15 4.82
CA ASN A 83 10.64 -7.97 4.00
C ASN A 83 10.13 -9.30 3.42
N ILE A 84 11.03 -10.17 2.93
CA ILE A 84 10.65 -11.52 2.49
C ILE A 84 10.01 -12.31 3.62
N ALA A 85 10.61 -12.30 4.82
CA ALA A 85 10.08 -13.01 5.98
C ALA A 85 8.68 -12.50 6.35
N LEU A 86 8.50 -11.18 6.48
CA LEU A 86 7.21 -10.57 6.80
C LEU A 86 6.16 -10.86 5.71
N PHE A 87 6.52 -10.70 4.43
CA PHE A 87 5.62 -10.96 3.31
C PHE A 87 5.18 -12.42 3.25
N THR A 88 6.10 -13.36 3.49
CA THR A 88 5.80 -14.79 3.54
C THR A 88 4.85 -15.10 4.70
N VAL A 89 5.14 -14.62 5.90
CA VAL A 89 4.28 -14.83 7.08
C VAL A 89 2.89 -14.25 6.85
N PHE A 90 2.79 -13.03 6.34
CA PHE A 90 1.51 -12.36 6.09
C PHE A 90 0.71 -13.03 4.98
N THR A 91 1.38 -13.52 3.93
CA THR A 91 0.76 -14.31 2.87
C THR A 91 0.22 -15.63 3.42
N VAL A 92 0.99 -16.35 4.23
CA VAL A 92 0.53 -17.60 4.86
C VAL A 92 -0.69 -17.35 5.75
N ILE A 93 -0.67 -16.31 6.60
CA ILE A 93 -1.83 -15.94 7.44
C ILE A 93 -3.05 -15.60 6.58
N THR A 94 -2.84 -14.87 5.47
CA THR A 94 -3.92 -14.47 4.56
C THR A 94 -4.52 -15.68 3.83
N VAL A 95 -3.69 -16.61 3.36
CA VAL A 95 -4.13 -17.88 2.75
C VAL A 95 -4.92 -18.70 3.77
N LEU A 96 -4.41 -18.84 5.00
CA LEU A 96 -5.12 -19.53 6.08
C LEU A 96 -6.46 -18.86 6.42
N ARG A 97 -6.52 -17.52 6.42
CA ARG A 97 -7.74 -16.74 6.68
C ARG A 97 -8.84 -17.08 5.69
N TYR A 98 -8.51 -17.17 4.40
CA TYR A 98 -9.51 -17.45 3.36
C TYR A 98 -9.78 -18.94 3.15
N ALA A 99 -8.81 -19.82 3.46
CA ALA A 99 -9.02 -21.26 3.43
C ALA A 99 -9.93 -21.74 4.56
N LEU A 100 -9.76 -21.21 5.78
CA LEU A 100 -10.57 -21.59 6.95
C LEU A 100 -11.91 -20.84 7.01
N TYR A 101 -11.99 -19.62 6.47
CA TYR A 101 -13.18 -18.77 6.53
C TYR A 101 -13.48 -18.12 5.17
N PRO A 102 -13.91 -18.89 4.16
CA PRO A 102 -14.10 -18.40 2.79
C PRO A 102 -15.14 -17.27 2.69
N GLU A 103 -16.13 -17.22 3.59
CA GLU A 103 -17.11 -16.14 3.71
C GLU A 103 -16.46 -14.75 3.88
N ILE A 104 -15.30 -14.69 4.54
CA ILE A 104 -14.58 -13.42 4.82
C ILE A 104 -14.06 -12.79 3.53
N TRP A 105 -13.73 -13.58 2.51
CA TRP A 105 -13.24 -13.05 1.23
C TRP A 105 -14.29 -12.14 0.58
N LYS A 106 -15.53 -12.65 0.44
CA LYS A 106 -16.64 -11.89 -0.15
C LYS A 106 -16.93 -10.63 0.66
N ALA A 107 -16.99 -10.74 1.99
CA ALA A 107 -17.22 -9.59 2.86
C ALA A 107 -16.10 -8.52 2.75
N MET A 108 -14.84 -8.96 2.63
CA MET A 108 -13.69 -8.05 2.52
C MET A 108 -13.65 -7.33 1.16
N VAL A 109 -13.89 -8.04 0.05
CA VAL A 109 -13.89 -7.44 -1.30
C VAL A 109 -15.01 -6.41 -1.45
N ILE A 110 -16.15 -6.65 -0.79
CA ILE A 110 -17.27 -5.72 -0.79
C ILE A 110 -16.96 -4.53 0.12
N HIS A 111 -16.36 -4.71 1.29
CA HIS A 111 -16.18 -3.61 2.23
C HIS A 111 -15.41 -2.40 1.63
N PRO A 112 -15.97 -1.17 1.66
CA PRO A 112 -15.45 -0.03 0.88
C PRO A 112 -14.08 0.47 1.32
N ALA A 113 -13.75 0.39 2.61
CA ALA A 113 -12.41 0.77 3.10
C ALA A 113 -11.36 -0.35 3.01
N GLN A 114 -11.75 -1.61 3.30
CA GLN A 114 -10.80 -2.73 3.41
C GLN A 114 -10.35 -3.25 2.05
N SER A 115 -11.26 -3.27 1.07
CA SER A 115 -10.95 -3.68 -0.31
C SER A 115 -9.89 -2.81 -0.97
N MET A 116 -9.79 -1.52 -0.61
CA MET A 116 -8.77 -0.61 -1.13
C MET A 116 -7.35 -1.08 -0.81
N PHE A 117 -7.15 -1.68 0.37
CA PHE A 117 -5.84 -2.18 0.80
C PHE A 117 -5.41 -3.48 0.09
N LEU A 118 -6.25 -4.08 -0.76
CA LEU A 118 -5.84 -5.21 -1.58
C LEU A 118 -4.67 -4.87 -2.51
N GLY A 119 -4.56 -3.63 -2.95
CA GLY A 119 -3.42 -3.18 -3.74
C GLY A 119 -2.10 -3.16 -2.97
N CYS A 120 -2.10 -3.16 -1.63
CA CYS A 120 -0.86 -3.24 -0.86
C CYS A 120 -0.12 -4.57 -1.05
N PHE A 121 -0.83 -5.65 -1.41
CA PHE A 121 -0.22 -6.96 -1.69
C PHE A 121 0.74 -6.89 -2.90
N PRO A 122 0.28 -6.57 -4.12
CA PRO A 122 1.17 -6.47 -5.27
C PRO A 122 2.25 -5.39 -5.08
N MET A 123 1.93 -4.23 -4.49
CA MET A 123 2.97 -3.22 -4.22
C MET A 123 4.09 -3.74 -3.29
N GLY A 124 3.73 -4.48 -2.24
CA GLY A 124 4.69 -5.16 -1.37
C GLY A 124 5.53 -6.18 -2.14
N PHE A 125 4.89 -6.97 -3.00
CA PHE A 125 5.56 -7.98 -3.80
C PHE A 125 6.55 -7.36 -4.81
N ALA A 126 6.16 -6.29 -5.49
CA ALA A 126 6.99 -5.54 -6.42
C ALA A 126 8.30 -5.04 -5.79
N THR A 127 8.27 -4.58 -4.52
CA THR A 127 9.50 -4.17 -3.81
C THR A 127 10.48 -5.33 -3.58
N ILE A 128 9.97 -6.55 -3.36
CA ILE A 128 10.78 -7.76 -3.26
C ILE A 128 11.38 -8.07 -4.63
N ILE A 129 10.60 -7.96 -5.72
CA ILE A 129 11.08 -8.16 -7.08
C ILE A 129 12.22 -7.20 -7.43
N ASN A 130 12.09 -5.91 -7.10
CA ASN A 130 13.14 -4.93 -7.32
C ASN A 130 14.45 -5.34 -6.62
N MET A 131 14.39 -5.70 -5.34
CA MET A 131 15.58 -6.13 -4.60
C MET A 131 16.13 -7.49 -5.07
N MET A 132 15.27 -8.41 -5.53
CA MET A 132 15.71 -9.65 -6.17
C MET A 132 16.55 -9.34 -7.42
N VAL A 133 16.15 -8.37 -8.25
CA VAL A 133 16.95 -7.96 -9.40
C VAL A 133 18.30 -7.39 -8.97
N PHE A 134 18.33 -6.50 -7.97
CA PHE A 134 19.55 -5.86 -7.49
C PHE A 134 20.54 -6.84 -6.83
N VAL A 135 20.06 -7.88 -6.16
CA VAL A 135 20.91 -8.82 -5.39
C VAL A 135 21.19 -10.12 -6.14
N LEU A 136 20.21 -10.66 -6.87
CA LEU A 136 20.23 -12.00 -7.47
C LEU A 136 20.22 -12.00 -9.01
N GLY A 137 19.86 -10.88 -9.65
CA GLY A 137 19.74 -10.74 -11.10
C GLY A 137 18.33 -10.98 -11.66
N GLY A 138 18.17 -10.85 -12.98
CA GLY A 138 16.87 -10.70 -13.65
C GLY A 138 16.05 -11.97 -13.95
N ASN A 139 16.67 -13.16 -14.02
CA ASN A 139 16.00 -14.34 -14.60
C ASN A 139 14.80 -14.84 -13.78
N TRP A 140 14.93 -14.96 -12.45
CA TRP A 140 13.83 -15.38 -11.57
C TRP A 140 12.81 -14.25 -11.35
N ALA A 141 13.27 -13.00 -11.38
CA ALA A 141 12.44 -11.82 -11.19
C ALA A 141 11.38 -11.67 -12.31
N TRP A 142 11.67 -12.15 -13.52
CA TRP A 142 10.74 -12.05 -14.65
C TRP A 142 9.43 -12.82 -14.46
N ALA A 143 9.50 -14.06 -13.95
CA ALA A 143 8.31 -14.86 -13.69
C ALA A 143 7.46 -14.23 -12.57
N PHE A 144 8.12 -13.77 -11.50
CA PHE A 144 7.44 -13.07 -10.41
C PHE A 144 6.84 -11.74 -10.84
N TRP A 145 7.49 -11.02 -11.76
CA TRP A 145 6.95 -9.79 -12.32
C TRP A 145 5.67 -9.99 -13.11
N TRP A 146 5.57 -11.05 -13.93
CA TRP A 146 4.31 -11.35 -14.63
C TRP A 146 3.16 -11.67 -13.65
N LEU A 147 3.46 -12.40 -12.57
CA LEU A 147 2.50 -12.63 -11.50
C LEU A 147 2.07 -11.32 -10.84
N ASP A 148 3.03 -10.46 -10.49
CA ASP A 148 2.77 -9.14 -9.89
C ASP A 148 1.94 -8.22 -10.81
N ALA A 149 2.26 -8.19 -12.10
CA ALA A 149 1.54 -7.43 -13.11
C ALA A 149 0.09 -7.91 -13.23
N ALA A 150 -0.15 -9.22 -13.24
CA ALA A 150 -1.49 -9.80 -13.28
C ALA A 150 -2.29 -9.45 -12.01
N LEU A 151 -1.68 -9.56 -10.83
CA LEU A 151 -2.31 -9.18 -9.56
C LEU A 151 -2.63 -7.68 -9.51
N SER A 152 -1.71 -6.84 -10.00
CA SER A 152 -1.87 -5.39 -10.06
C SER A 152 -3.03 -4.98 -10.98
N ILE A 153 -3.13 -5.58 -12.17
CA ILE A 153 -4.27 -5.35 -13.07
C ILE A 153 -5.57 -5.82 -12.41
N ALA A 154 -5.55 -6.99 -11.76
CA ALA A 154 -6.72 -7.53 -11.08
C ALA A 154 -7.23 -6.56 -10.00
N THR A 155 -6.36 -5.99 -9.16
CA THR A 155 -6.80 -5.00 -8.15
C THR A 155 -7.26 -3.69 -8.79
N CYS A 156 -6.56 -3.22 -9.83
CA CYS A 156 -6.85 -1.96 -10.51
C CYS A 156 -8.22 -1.98 -11.21
N ILE A 157 -8.68 -3.14 -11.68
CA ILE A 157 -9.98 -3.28 -12.34
C ILE A 157 -11.07 -3.69 -11.34
N SER A 158 -10.84 -4.76 -10.58
CA SER A 158 -11.91 -5.37 -9.76
C SER A 158 -12.39 -4.49 -8.62
N VAL A 159 -11.48 -3.83 -7.89
CA VAL A 159 -11.85 -3.04 -6.71
C VAL A 159 -12.64 -1.79 -7.09
N PRO A 160 -12.19 -0.95 -8.05
CA PRO A 160 -13.01 0.18 -8.51
C PRO A 160 -14.34 -0.27 -9.13
N PHE A 161 -14.36 -1.39 -9.86
CA PHE A 161 -15.61 -1.92 -10.42
C PHE A 161 -16.63 -2.30 -9.32
N VAL A 162 -16.19 -3.00 -8.27
CA VAL A 162 -17.04 -3.33 -7.11
C VAL A 162 -17.53 -2.07 -6.40
N MET A 163 -16.68 -1.05 -6.27
CA MET A 163 -17.04 0.24 -5.69
C MET A 163 -18.15 0.94 -6.49
N ILE A 164 -18.00 1.01 -7.82
CA ILE A 164 -18.98 1.63 -8.71
C ILE A 164 -20.30 0.85 -8.70
N HIS A 165 -20.23 -0.48 -8.77
CA HIS A 165 -21.41 -1.32 -8.92
C HIS A 165 -22.23 -1.44 -7.63
N GLN A 166 -21.57 -1.68 -6.50
CA GLN A 166 -22.25 -2.04 -5.24
C GLN A 166 -22.41 -0.86 -4.28
N HIS A 167 -21.44 0.04 -4.18
CA HIS A 167 -21.44 1.09 -3.15
C HIS A 167 -22.03 2.40 -3.64
N ARG A 168 -21.89 2.69 -4.95
CA ARG A 168 -22.27 3.98 -5.58
C ARG A 168 -21.97 5.17 -4.66
N PRO A 169 -20.72 5.30 -4.18
CA PRO A 169 -20.40 6.31 -3.19
C PRO A 169 -20.62 7.70 -3.79
N GLY A 170 -21.36 8.56 -3.08
CA GLY A 170 -21.39 9.98 -3.42
C GLY A 170 -19.99 10.61 -3.30
N LEU A 171 -19.79 11.79 -3.88
CA LEU A 171 -18.49 12.50 -3.88
C LEU A 171 -17.87 12.63 -2.48
N GLN A 172 -18.71 12.76 -1.45
CA GLN A 172 -18.38 12.79 -0.02
C GLN A 172 -17.43 11.66 0.42
N ALA A 173 -17.67 10.46 -0.11
CA ALA A 173 -17.01 9.22 0.29
C ALA A 173 -15.74 8.92 -0.53
N VAL A 174 -15.41 9.77 -1.51
CA VAL A 174 -14.13 9.69 -2.23
C VAL A 174 -13.01 10.06 -1.26
N THR A 175 -12.06 9.15 -1.10
CA THR A 175 -10.87 9.34 -0.27
C THR A 175 -9.61 9.07 -1.08
N ALA A 176 -8.48 9.58 -0.61
CA ALA A 176 -7.17 9.28 -1.20
C ALA A 176 -6.85 7.77 -1.20
N ALA A 177 -7.46 6.99 -0.30
CA ALA A 177 -7.31 5.53 -0.27
C ALA A 177 -7.83 4.85 -1.55
N SER A 178 -8.68 5.51 -2.34
CA SER A 178 -9.15 5.02 -3.65
C SER A 178 -8.00 4.84 -4.66
N LEU A 179 -6.83 5.42 -4.39
CA LEU A 179 -5.61 5.21 -5.17
C LEU A 179 -4.95 3.86 -4.88
N LEU A 180 -5.10 3.29 -3.67
CA LEU A 180 -4.43 2.06 -3.26
C LEU A 180 -4.65 0.85 -4.19
N PRO A 181 -5.84 0.61 -4.78
CA PRO A 181 -6.01 -0.48 -5.75
C PRO A 181 -5.46 -0.16 -7.15
N ILE A 182 -5.22 1.12 -7.48
CA ILE A 182 -4.78 1.60 -8.81
C ILE A 182 -3.26 1.74 -8.89
N VAL A 183 -2.62 2.29 -7.86
CA VAL A 183 -1.16 2.46 -7.79
C VAL A 183 -0.36 1.18 -8.06
N PRO A 184 -0.81 -0.05 -7.70
CA PRO A 184 -0.10 -1.29 -8.04
C PRO A 184 0.33 -1.40 -9.50
N VAL A 185 -0.51 -1.02 -10.47
CA VAL A 185 -0.12 -1.11 -11.89
C VAL A 185 0.99 -0.11 -12.25
N VAL A 186 1.04 1.05 -11.58
CA VAL A 186 2.14 2.01 -11.72
C VAL A 186 3.44 1.42 -11.16
N VAL A 187 3.36 0.74 -10.01
CA VAL A 187 4.50 0.07 -9.38
C VAL A 187 4.99 -1.09 -10.26
N ALA A 188 4.09 -1.98 -10.69
CA ALA A 188 4.41 -3.07 -11.59
C ALA A 188 5.06 -2.59 -12.89
N SER A 189 4.61 -1.46 -13.45
CA SER A 189 5.24 -0.82 -14.62
C SER A 189 6.72 -0.52 -14.37
N SER A 190 7.02 0.23 -13.31
CA SER A 190 8.39 0.62 -12.97
C SER A 190 9.28 -0.58 -12.60
N THR A 191 8.74 -1.57 -11.87
CA THR A 191 9.43 -2.84 -11.58
C THR A 191 9.74 -3.58 -12.87
N GLY A 192 8.82 -3.57 -13.84
CA GLY A 192 9.06 -4.17 -15.15
C GLY A 192 10.19 -3.46 -15.91
N GLY A 193 10.33 -2.14 -15.75
CA GLY A 193 11.51 -1.41 -16.25
C GLY A 193 12.82 -1.87 -15.60
N ILE A 194 12.84 -2.11 -14.29
CA ILE A 194 14.02 -2.66 -13.60
C ILE A 194 14.33 -4.09 -14.10
N VAL A 195 13.30 -4.94 -14.23
CA VAL A 195 13.44 -6.32 -14.72
C VAL A 195 13.92 -6.34 -16.17
N ALA A 196 13.34 -5.52 -17.04
CA ALA A 196 13.71 -5.42 -18.45
C ALA A 196 15.18 -4.98 -18.63
N GLU A 197 15.69 -4.10 -17.77
CA GLU A 197 17.10 -3.69 -17.80
C GLU A 197 18.06 -4.86 -17.54
N ALA A 198 17.67 -5.74 -16.61
CA ALA A 198 18.48 -6.85 -16.11
C ALA A 198 18.33 -8.16 -16.92
N LEU A 199 17.37 -8.24 -17.84
CA LEU A 199 17.14 -9.43 -18.67
C LEU A 199 18.20 -9.57 -19.76
N SER A 200 18.70 -10.80 -19.92
CA SER A 200 19.67 -11.15 -20.97
C SER A 200 19.01 -11.45 -22.32
N ASN A 201 17.77 -11.95 -22.33
CA ASN A 201 17.01 -12.23 -23.54
C ASN A 201 16.35 -10.93 -24.07
N PRO A 202 16.75 -10.42 -25.26
CA PRO A 202 16.22 -9.14 -25.78
C PRO A 202 14.72 -9.17 -26.06
N SER A 203 14.16 -10.32 -26.47
CA SER A 203 12.72 -10.46 -26.74
C SER A 203 11.90 -10.37 -25.46
N HIS A 204 12.36 -11.02 -24.38
CA HIS A 204 11.70 -10.91 -23.07
C HIS A 204 11.82 -9.48 -22.53
N ALA A 205 13.00 -8.87 -22.63
CA ALA A 205 13.23 -7.49 -22.20
C ALA A 205 12.30 -6.50 -22.95
N PHE A 206 12.18 -6.65 -24.27
CA PHE A 206 11.30 -5.80 -25.08
C PHE A 206 9.82 -6.01 -24.76
N THR A 207 9.39 -7.27 -24.60
CA THR A 207 8.00 -7.59 -24.22
C THR A 207 7.65 -6.97 -22.86
N THR A 208 8.54 -7.12 -21.88
CA THR A 208 8.40 -6.51 -20.55
C THR A 208 8.36 -4.99 -20.65
N LEU A 209 9.22 -4.37 -21.47
CA LEU A 209 9.22 -2.91 -21.69
C LEU A 209 7.87 -2.41 -22.23
N ILE A 210 7.33 -3.03 -23.28
CA ILE A 210 6.05 -2.63 -23.88
C ILE A 210 4.89 -2.84 -22.90
N ALA A 211 4.85 -3.99 -22.23
CA ALA A 211 3.84 -4.26 -21.20
C ALA A 211 3.92 -3.24 -20.05
N SER A 212 5.13 -2.84 -19.63
CA SER A 212 5.31 -1.79 -18.63
C SER A 212 4.81 -0.42 -19.09
N TYR A 213 4.99 -0.03 -20.37
CA TYR A 213 4.39 1.22 -20.88
C TYR A 213 2.86 1.18 -20.84
N VAL A 214 2.24 0.03 -21.16
CA VAL A 214 0.78 -0.15 -21.06
C VAL A 214 0.32 -0.04 -19.61
N LEU A 215 0.99 -0.72 -18.68
CA LEU A 215 0.71 -0.65 -17.25
C LEU A 215 0.85 0.78 -16.70
N TRP A 216 1.87 1.52 -17.15
CA TRP A 216 2.08 2.92 -16.80
C TRP A 216 0.90 3.78 -17.24
N GLY A 217 0.48 3.64 -18.50
CA GLY A 217 -0.65 4.40 -19.06
C GLY A 217 -1.95 4.14 -18.31
N ILE A 218 -2.28 2.87 -18.05
CA ILE A 218 -3.45 2.50 -17.25
C ILE A 218 -3.39 3.16 -15.87
N GLY A 219 -2.27 2.99 -15.17
CA GLY A 219 -2.12 3.45 -13.80
C GLY A 219 -2.15 4.97 -13.64
N ILE A 220 -1.43 5.70 -14.50
CA ILE A 220 -1.32 7.16 -14.40
C ILE A 220 -2.58 7.86 -14.87
N CYS A 221 -3.20 7.43 -15.97
CA CYS A 221 -4.46 8.01 -16.42
C CYS A 221 -5.56 7.80 -15.36
N PHE A 222 -5.69 6.59 -14.82
CA PHE A 222 -6.72 6.31 -13.82
C PHE A 222 -6.43 7.02 -12.49
N SER A 223 -5.16 7.08 -12.06
CA SER A 223 -4.76 7.87 -10.88
C SER A 223 -5.07 9.35 -11.08
N GLY A 224 -4.86 9.91 -12.27
CA GLY A 224 -5.20 11.29 -12.60
C GLY A 224 -6.69 11.60 -12.43
N MET A 225 -7.58 10.69 -12.86
CA MET A 225 -9.03 10.82 -12.66
C MET A 225 -9.39 10.84 -11.17
N VAL A 226 -8.81 9.92 -10.38
CA VAL A 226 -9.06 9.84 -8.94
C VAL A 226 -8.50 11.06 -8.21
N LEU A 227 -7.32 11.56 -8.60
CA LEU A 227 -6.73 12.77 -8.04
C LEU A 227 -7.60 14.01 -8.31
N ALA A 228 -8.13 14.15 -9.53
CA ALA A 228 -9.03 15.25 -9.87
C ALA A 228 -10.32 15.18 -9.03
N LEU A 229 -10.92 14.01 -8.89
CA LEU A 229 -12.11 13.80 -8.04
C LEU A 229 -11.82 14.05 -6.56
N TYR A 230 -10.67 13.60 -6.07
CA TYR A 230 -10.27 13.81 -4.69
C TYR A 230 -9.98 15.29 -4.40
N PHE A 231 -9.30 15.99 -5.31
CA PHE A 231 -9.10 17.43 -5.20
C PHE A 231 -10.45 18.17 -5.17
N HIS A 232 -11.37 17.83 -6.09
CA HIS A 232 -12.71 18.41 -6.09
C HIS A 232 -13.45 18.14 -4.76
N ARG A 233 -13.36 16.91 -4.24
CA ARG A 233 -13.90 16.55 -2.92
C ARG A 233 -13.29 17.39 -1.80
N LEU A 234 -11.99 17.70 -1.83
CA LEU A 234 -11.34 18.57 -0.85
C LEU A 234 -11.76 20.05 -0.97
N THR A 235 -12.17 20.51 -2.16
CA THR A 235 -12.68 21.89 -2.33
C THR A 235 -14.08 22.09 -1.77
N ILE A 236 -14.92 21.04 -1.77
CA ILE A 236 -16.30 21.11 -1.28
C ILE A 236 -16.40 20.65 0.19
N HIS A 237 -15.56 19.70 0.60
CA HIS A 237 -15.62 19.07 1.91
C HIS A 237 -14.31 19.26 2.69
N SER A 238 -14.42 19.40 4.02
CA SER A 238 -13.29 19.55 4.93
C SER A 238 -12.26 18.43 4.80
N LEU A 239 -11.01 18.68 5.22
CA LEU A 239 -9.93 17.68 5.26
C LEU A 239 -10.41 16.33 5.86
N PRO A 240 -9.77 15.20 5.48
CA PRO A 240 -10.10 13.89 6.03
C PRO A 240 -10.11 13.90 7.57
N PRO A 241 -10.94 13.05 8.21
CA PRO A 241 -10.96 12.94 9.67
C PRO A 241 -9.60 12.51 10.20
N LYS A 242 -9.34 12.78 11.49
CA LYS A 242 -8.01 12.60 12.13
C LYS A 242 -7.45 11.19 11.97
N GLU A 243 -8.32 10.19 11.95
CA GLU A 243 -7.97 8.78 11.81
C GLU A 243 -7.43 8.45 10.41
N ALA A 244 -7.84 9.21 9.40
CA ALA A 244 -7.46 9.01 8.00
C ALA A 244 -6.47 10.07 7.50
N ILE A 245 -5.99 10.98 8.35
CA ILE A 245 -5.15 12.10 7.90
C ILE A 245 -3.90 11.65 7.17
N VAL A 246 -3.28 10.53 7.58
CA VAL A 246 -2.07 10.03 6.90
C VAL A 246 -2.33 9.68 5.42
N SER A 247 -3.57 9.39 5.05
CA SER A 247 -3.94 9.12 3.67
C SER A 247 -3.72 10.30 2.72
N VAL A 248 -3.56 11.53 3.23
CA VAL A 248 -3.25 12.72 2.41
C VAL A 248 -1.89 12.64 1.72
N PHE A 249 -1.01 11.72 2.13
CA PHE A 249 0.25 11.43 1.44
C PHE A 249 0.09 10.49 0.24
N LEU A 250 -1.01 9.72 0.17
CA LEU A 250 -1.22 8.75 -0.92
C LEU A 250 -1.19 9.34 -2.34
N PRO A 251 -1.67 10.58 -2.60
CA PRO A 251 -1.51 11.25 -3.89
C PRO A 251 -0.08 11.33 -4.42
N ILE A 252 0.91 11.37 -3.52
CA ILE A 252 2.34 11.40 -3.88
C ILE A 252 2.75 10.06 -4.51
N GLY A 253 2.11 8.96 -4.12
CA GLY A 253 2.40 7.60 -4.59
C GLY A 253 2.42 7.45 -6.11
N PRO A 254 1.30 7.67 -6.83
CA PRO A 254 1.27 7.54 -8.29
C PRO A 254 2.15 8.57 -9.00
N LEU A 255 2.34 9.77 -8.42
CA LEU A 255 3.17 10.81 -9.03
C LEU A 255 4.66 10.48 -8.92
N GLY A 256 5.13 10.12 -7.73
CA GLY A 256 6.52 9.70 -7.50
C GLY A 256 6.84 8.39 -8.22
N GLN A 257 6.00 7.35 -8.06
CA GLN A 257 6.24 6.08 -8.73
C GLN A 257 6.09 6.19 -10.26
N GLY A 258 5.13 6.99 -10.73
CA GLY A 258 4.94 7.23 -12.14
C GLY A 258 6.11 7.96 -12.78
N GLY A 259 6.66 8.97 -12.09
CA GLY A 259 7.87 9.67 -12.51
C GLY A 259 9.08 8.73 -12.57
N PHE A 260 9.32 7.97 -11.51
CA PHE A 260 10.37 6.94 -11.51
C PHE A 260 10.18 5.91 -12.63
N GLY A 261 8.96 5.42 -12.81
CA GLY A 261 8.63 4.43 -13.82
C GLY A 261 8.90 4.93 -15.23
N ILE A 262 8.43 6.13 -15.60
CA ILE A 262 8.61 6.63 -16.97
C ILE A 262 10.08 6.93 -17.28
N GLN A 263 10.87 7.40 -16.30
CA GLN A 263 12.32 7.54 -16.46
C GLN A 263 12.99 6.17 -16.69
N GLN A 264 12.65 5.17 -15.86
CA GLN A 264 13.21 3.82 -15.98
C GLN A 264 12.88 3.19 -17.33
N LEU A 265 11.64 3.33 -17.83
CA LEU A 265 11.26 2.84 -19.16
C LEU A 265 11.99 3.59 -20.28
N GLY A 266 12.16 4.91 -20.16
CA GLY A 266 12.95 5.71 -21.10
C GLY A 266 14.41 5.24 -21.16
N LYS A 267 15.04 5.02 -19.99
CA LYS A 267 16.41 4.50 -19.88
C LYS A 267 16.56 3.13 -20.54
N VAL A 268 15.62 2.21 -20.32
CA VAL A 268 15.63 0.88 -20.95
C VAL A 268 15.39 0.98 -22.46
N SER A 269 14.58 1.93 -22.90
CA SER A 269 14.30 2.14 -24.33
C SER A 269 15.56 2.53 -25.11
N LEU A 270 16.47 3.33 -24.53
CA LEU A 270 17.78 3.63 -25.11
C LEU A 270 18.58 2.37 -25.43
N LYS A 271 18.55 1.38 -24.53
CA LYS A 271 19.30 0.13 -24.66
C LYS A 271 18.66 -0.84 -25.66
N LEU A 272 17.33 -0.97 -25.62
CA LEU A 272 16.63 -2.03 -26.34
C LEU A 272 16.25 -1.65 -27.78
N PHE A 273 15.83 -0.41 -28.05
CA PHE A 273 15.34 -0.02 -29.37
C PHE A 273 16.37 -0.21 -30.50
N PRO A 274 17.67 0.11 -30.31
CA PRO A 274 18.69 -0.15 -31.33
C PRO A 274 18.87 -1.64 -31.69
N GLN A 275 18.39 -2.55 -30.83
CA GLN A 275 18.52 -4.00 -30.99
C GLN A 275 17.29 -4.64 -31.64
N THR A 276 16.24 -3.87 -31.92
CA THR A 276 14.98 -4.39 -32.47
C THR A 276 14.74 -3.89 -33.89
N THR A 277 14.03 -4.68 -34.68
CA THR A 277 13.44 -4.23 -35.94
C THR A 277 12.09 -3.54 -35.74
N ALA A 278 11.58 -3.47 -34.50
CA ALA A 278 10.37 -2.71 -34.19
C ALA A 278 10.58 -1.24 -34.60
N LEU A 279 9.60 -0.65 -35.30
CA LEU A 279 9.62 0.72 -35.85
C LEU A 279 10.60 0.98 -37.01
N THR A 280 11.52 0.06 -37.36
CA THR A 280 12.40 0.25 -38.54
C THR A 280 11.64 0.28 -39.87
N ALA A 281 10.48 -0.38 -39.94
CA ALA A 281 9.60 -0.34 -41.12
C ALA A 281 8.96 1.03 -41.35
N ALA A 282 8.80 1.86 -40.31
CA ALA A 282 8.15 3.17 -40.42
C ALA A 282 9.11 4.28 -40.89
N ALA A 283 10.42 4.14 -40.62
CA ALA A 283 11.43 5.13 -41.02
C ALA A 283 12.86 4.52 -40.99
N PRO A 284 13.35 3.99 -42.13
CA PRO A 284 14.70 3.45 -42.24
C PRO A 284 15.74 4.54 -41.94
N GLY A 285 16.55 4.33 -40.90
CA GLY A 285 17.70 5.20 -40.57
C GLY A 285 17.40 6.47 -39.76
N ALA A 286 16.16 6.74 -39.34
CA ALA A 286 15.79 8.06 -38.81
C ALA A 286 15.10 8.10 -37.43
N VAL A 287 14.81 6.98 -36.75
CA VAL A 287 14.10 7.05 -35.46
C VAL A 287 15.02 6.66 -34.32
N HIS A 288 15.63 7.68 -33.71
CA HIS A 288 16.18 7.67 -32.35
C HIS A 288 15.05 7.48 -31.31
N GLY A 289 14.18 6.48 -31.49
CA GLY A 289 12.97 6.30 -30.69
C GLY A 289 13.29 6.08 -29.23
N GLY A 290 14.39 5.38 -28.94
CA GLY A 290 14.91 5.23 -27.57
C GLY A 290 15.29 6.57 -26.94
N GLU A 291 15.94 7.48 -27.68
CA GLU A 291 16.33 8.80 -27.17
C GLU A 291 15.13 9.69 -26.94
N ILE A 292 14.18 9.70 -27.87
CA ILE A 292 12.93 10.44 -27.73
C ILE A 292 12.18 9.96 -26.47
N LEU A 293 12.02 8.65 -26.29
CA LEU A 293 11.35 8.08 -25.12
C LEU A 293 12.11 8.39 -23.82
N TYR A 294 13.44 8.43 -23.85
CA TYR A 294 14.25 8.84 -22.71
C TYR A 294 14.01 10.30 -22.33
N PHE A 295 14.12 11.24 -23.27
CA PHE A 295 13.90 12.67 -22.99
C PHE A 295 12.45 12.97 -22.61
N VAL A 296 11.48 12.32 -23.25
CA VAL A 296 10.06 12.41 -22.87
C VAL A 296 9.85 11.86 -21.47
N GLY A 297 10.48 10.73 -21.12
CA GLY A 297 10.41 10.16 -19.77
C GLY A 297 10.97 11.10 -18.72
N LEU A 298 12.14 11.69 -18.96
CA LEU A 298 12.75 12.69 -18.09
C LEU A 298 11.84 13.92 -17.90
N PHE A 299 11.30 14.46 -19.00
CA PHE A 299 10.41 15.61 -18.97
C PHE A 299 9.11 15.33 -18.21
N LEU A 300 8.45 14.20 -18.48
CA LEU A 300 7.24 13.79 -17.77
C LEU A 300 7.51 13.57 -16.28
N ALA A 301 8.65 12.98 -15.92
CA ALA A 301 9.00 12.78 -14.53
C ALA A 301 9.24 14.09 -13.78
N LEU A 302 9.85 15.10 -14.41
CA LEU A 302 9.96 16.44 -13.82
C LEU A 302 8.59 17.07 -13.55
N ILE A 303 7.64 16.94 -14.48
CA ILE A 303 6.26 17.42 -14.29
C ILE A 303 5.60 16.69 -13.12
N MET A 304 5.70 15.36 -13.09
CA MET A 304 5.09 14.54 -12.04
C MET A 304 5.72 14.80 -10.67
N TRP A 305 7.04 14.98 -10.62
CA TRP A 305 7.78 15.34 -9.40
C TRP A 305 7.34 16.71 -8.89
N GLY A 306 7.24 17.72 -9.77
CA GLY A 306 6.74 19.04 -9.42
C GLY A 306 5.31 19.00 -8.89
N PHE A 307 4.43 18.20 -9.50
CA PHE A 307 3.06 18.03 -9.01
C PHE A 307 3.01 17.27 -7.68
N ALA A 308 3.90 16.30 -7.46
CA ALA A 308 4.02 15.60 -6.19
C ALA A 308 4.39 16.53 -5.03
N LEU A 309 5.20 17.58 -5.27
CA LEU A 309 5.54 18.57 -4.26
C LEU A 309 4.34 19.40 -3.79
N VAL A 310 3.35 19.66 -4.66
CA VAL A 310 2.10 20.34 -4.27
C VAL A 310 1.34 19.46 -3.27
N TRP A 311 1.19 18.18 -3.57
CA TRP A 311 0.53 17.23 -2.67
C TRP A 311 1.31 17.01 -1.38
N LEU A 312 2.64 16.96 -1.44
CA LEU A 312 3.50 16.92 -0.26
C LEU A 312 3.29 18.15 0.62
N SER A 313 3.21 19.34 0.02
CA SER A 313 2.94 20.59 0.74
C SER A 313 1.58 20.55 1.43
N PHE A 314 0.52 20.14 0.73
CA PHE A 314 -0.80 19.95 1.32
C PHE A 314 -0.79 18.94 2.46
N ALA A 315 -0.06 17.84 2.29
CA ALA A 315 0.06 16.80 3.28
C ALA A 315 0.76 17.29 4.57
N LEU A 316 1.87 18.03 4.43
CA LEU A 316 2.60 18.61 5.56
C LEU A 316 1.80 19.70 6.28
N ILE A 317 1.11 20.57 5.54
CA ILE A 317 0.23 21.61 6.13
C ILE A 317 -0.94 20.96 6.86
N SER A 318 -1.55 19.93 6.29
CA SER A 318 -2.63 19.17 6.94
C SER A 318 -2.15 18.49 8.22
N LEU A 319 -0.92 17.98 8.23
CA LEU A 319 -0.32 17.38 9.42
C LEU A 319 -0.03 18.41 10.51
N ALA A 320 0.49 19.59 10.13
CA ALA A 320 0.84 20.67 11.05
C ALA A 320 -0.39 21.34 11.69
N THR A 321 -1.54 21.31 11.02
CA THR A 321 -2.80 21.92 11.49
C THR A 321 -3.64 20.97 12.36
N MET A 322 -3.29 19.68 12.43
CA MET A 322 -4.04 18.70 13.19
C MET A 322 -3.45 18.43 14.58
N GLU A 323 -4.26 18.63 15.62
CA GLU A 323 -3.92 18.20 16.97
C GLU A 323 -4.30 16.74 17.23
N LYS A 324 -3.32 15.96 17.73
CA LYS A 324 -3.46 14.59 18.21
C LYS A 324 -4.02 13.61 17.16
N ILE A 325 -3.12 12.95 16.44
CA ILE A 325 -3.45 11.93 15.45
C ILE A 325 -3.41 10.55 16.12
N PRO A 326 -4.54 9.82 16.18
CA PRO A 326 -4.55 8.47 16.75
C PRO A 326 -3.70 7.54 15.88
N PHE A 327 -2.92 6.67 16.53
CA PHE A 327 -2.13 5.68 15.81
C PHE A 327 -3.03 4.55 15.31
N ASN A 328 -2.88 4.19 14.03
CA ASN A 328 -3.56 3.09 13.38
C ASN A 328 -2.72 2.59 12.20
N MET A 329 -3.16 1.51 11.55
CA MET A 329 -2.46 0.92 10.39
C MET A 329 -2.29 1.88 9.20
N GLY A 330 -3.09 2.94 9.10
CA GLY A 330 -2.95 4.00 8.09
C GLY A 330 -1.64 4.78 8.19
N TRP A 331 -0.96 4.76 9.34
CA TRP A 331 0.37 5.38 9.51
C TRP A 331 1.43 4.80 8.57
N TRP A 332 1.28 3.54 8.15
CA TRP A 332 2.15 2.95 7.13
C TRP A 332 2.09 3.69 5.78
N GLY A 333 1.03 4.48 5.53
CA GLY A 333 0.89 5.38 4.39
C GLY A 333 1.91 6.52 4.31
N PHE A 334 2.71 6.77 5.36
CA PHE A 334 3.82 7.72 5.28
C PHE A 334 5.01 7.20 4.46
N THR A 335 5.24 5.88 4.52
CA THR A 335 6.51 5.30 4.04
C THR A 335 6.56 5.23 2.52
N PHE A 336 5.65 4.48 1.91
CA PHE A 336 5.70 4.20 0.49
C PHE A 336 5.59 5.44 -0.41
N PRO A 337 4.61 6.36 -0.25
CA PRO A 337 4.50 7.54 -1.12
C PRO A 337 5.74 8.44 -1.08
N LEU A 338 6.31 8.67 0.11
CA LEU A 338 7.56 9.44 0.25
C LEU A 338 8.76 8.68 -0.31
N GLY A 339 8.78 7.35 -0.15
CA GLY A 339 9.87 6.53 -0.68
C GLY A 339 9.90 6.49 -2.20
N VAL A 340 8.74 6.39 -2.86
CA VAL A 340 8.69 6.43 -4.32
C VAL A 340 9.03 7.82 -4.88
N LEU A 341 8.65 8.89 -4.17
CA LEU A 341 9.12 10.24 -4.49
C LEU A 341 10.65 10.34 -4.36
N ALA A 342 11.25 9.74 -3.34
CA ALA A 342 12.70 9.67 -3.19
C ALA A 342 13.37 8.88 -4.34
N THR A 343 12.79 7.77 -4.79
CA THR A 343 13.33 7.02 -5.95
C THR A 343 13.27 7.82 -7.25
N CYS A 344 12.18 8.54 -7.53
CA CYS A 344 12.09 9.44 -8.68
C CYS A 344 13.11 10.58 -8.58
N THR A 345 13.24 11.18 -7.40
CA THR A 345 14.25 12.22 -7.13
C THR A 345 15.67 11.70 -7.36
N GLY A 346 15.96 10.47 -6.94
CA GLY A 346 17.26 9.82 -7.13
C GLY A 346 17.58 9.58 -8.60
N MET A 347 16.59 9.17 -9.38
CA MET A 347 16.77 8.98 -10.81
C MET A 347 16.95 10.31 -11.55
N LEU A 348 16.17 11.35 -11.20
CA LEU A 348 16.40 12.72 -11.70
C LEU A 348 17.81 13.23 -11.35
N ALA A 349 18.34 12.88 -10.18
CA ALA A 349 19.69 13.23 -9.77
C ALA A 349 20.78 12.62 -10.67
N GLN A 350 20.54 11.40 -11.15
CA GLN A 350 21.42 10.70 -12.09
C GLN A 350 21.29 11.28 -13.49
N ASP A 351 20.05 11.43 -14.00
CA ASP A 351 19.78 11.88 -15.37
C ASP A 351 20.21 13.34 -15.62
N LEU A 352 20.05 14.21 -14.61
CA LEU A 352 20.39 15.65 -14.70
C LEU A 352 21.76 16.01 -14.12
N ASP A 353 22.50 15.02 -13.61
CA ASP A 353 23.78 15.21 -12.91
C ASP A 353 23.73 16.31 -11.82
N SER A 354 22.62 16.39 -11.08
CA SER A 354 22.30 17.55 -10.25
C SER A 354 22.57 17.32 -8.76
N PRO A 355 23.47 18.09 -8.12
CA PRO A 355 23.69 18.01 -6.67
C PRO A 355 22.43 18.29 -5.85
N PHE A 356 21.55 19.17 -6.34
CA PHE A 356 20.27 19.49 -5.70
C PHE A 356 19.41 18.23 -5.54
N PHE A 357 19.18 17.50 -6.64
CA PHE A 357 18.37 16.28 -6.60
C PHE A 357 19.06 15.17 -5.78
N ARG A 358 20.40 15.10 -5.76
CA ARG A 358 21.13 14.17 -4.88
C ARG A 358 20.87 14.44 -3.40
N VAL A 359 20.93 15.71 -2.97
CA VAL A 359 20.66 16.10 -1.58
C VAL A 359 19.19 15.84 -1.22
N MET A 360 18.25 16.17 -2.12
CA MET A 360 16.83 15.89 -1.89
C MET A 360 16.55 14.39 -1.75
N THR A 361 17.22 13.56 -2.56
CA THR A 361 17.11 12.10 -2.47
C THR A 361 17.54 11.60 -1.09
N MET A 362 18.61 12.14 -0.52
CA MET A 362 19.02 11.81 0.85
C MET A 362 17.97 12.22 1.87
N ILE A 363 17.49 13.45 1.80
CA ILE A 363 16.53 13.99 2.79
C ILE A 363 15.26 13.16 2.79
N PHE A 364 14.70 12.84 1.62
CA PHE A 364 13.51 11.99 1.54
C PHE A 364 13.80 10.56 2.00
N SER A 365 14.93 9.96 1.59
CA SER A 365 15.27 8.58 1.98
C SER A 365 15.46 8.42 3.48
N LEU A 366 16.19 9.35 4.12
CA LEU A 366 16.41 9.33 5.57
C LEU A 366 15.12 9.61 6.34
N SER A 367 14.28 10.51 5.83
CA SER A 367 12.95 10.78 6.40
C SER A 367 12.07 9.54 6.36
N VAL A 368 12.07 8.79 5.25
CA VAL A 368 11.35 7.51 5.12
C VAL A 368 11.88 6.47 6.10
N CYS A 369 13.20 6.34 6.25
CA CYS A 369 13.80 5.42 7.22
C CYS A 369 13.40 5.75 8.66
N PHE A 370 13.41 7.03 9.02
CA PHE A 370 12.97 7.50 10.34
C PHE A 370 11.48 7.24 10.59
N LEU A 371 10.64 7.59 9.62
CA LEU A 371 9.19 7.34 9.69
C LEU A 371 8.89 5.84 9.78
N TRP A 372 9.59 5.01 9.02
CA TRP A 372 9.48 3.56 9.13
C TRP A 372 9.79 3.07 10.53
N LEU A 373 10.91 3.52 11.14
CA LEU A 373 11.28 3.12 12.49
C LEU A 373 10.21 3.53 13.51
N LEU A 374 9.72 4.77 13.44
CA LEU A 374 8.66 5.27 14.32
C LEU A 374 7.40 4.41 14.22
N VAL A 375 6.94 4.15 12.99
CA VAL A 375 5.70 3.39 12.75
C VAL A 375 5.90 1.92 13.11
N ALA A 376 7.06 1.32 12.83
CA ALA A 376 7.39 -0.06 13.17
C ALA A 376 7.41 -0.28 14.68
N VAL A 377 8.06 0.60 15.46
CA VAL A 377 8.10 0.52 16.93
C VAL A 377 6.69 0.60 17.53
N ARG A 378 5.86 1.55 17.07
CA ARG A 378 4.48 1.67 17.54
C ARG A 378 3.60 0.49 17.12
N THR A 379 3.78 -0.01 15.89
CA THR A 379 3.07 -1.19 15.40
C THR A 379 3.42 -2.42 16.25
N LEU A 380 4.71 -2.62 16.56
CA LEU A 380 5.18 -3.73 17.39
C LEU A 380 4.62 -3.63 18.81
N HIS A 381 4.65 -2.45 19.42
CA HIS A 381 4.08 -2.21 20.74
C HIS A 381 2.57 -2.56 20.79
N GLN A 382 1.79 -2.12 19.80
CA GLN A 382 0.35 -2.42 19.74
C GLN A 382 0.03 -3.86 19.31
N ALA A 383 0.93 -4.50 18.55
CA ALA A 383 0.82 -5.91 18.21
C ALA A 383 1.03 -6.79 19.46
N ILE A 384 1.98 -6.43 20.31
CA ILE A 384 2.25 -7.12 21.58
C ILE A 384 1.10 -6.89 22.58
N SER A 385 0.53 -5.68 22.63
CA SER A 385 -0.65 -5.41 23.50
C SER A 385 -1.95 -6.06 22.98
N GLY A 386 -1.97 -6.56 21.75
CA GLY A 386 -3.14 -7.19 21.12
C GLY A 386 -4.24 -6.21 20.68
N GLU A 387 -4.04 -4.90 20.84
CA GLU A 387 -5.01 -3.85 20.53
C GLU A 387 -5.15 -3.57 19.02
N ILE A 388 -4.15 -3.95 18.20
CA ILE A 388 -4.12 -3.65 16.76
C ILE A 388 -4.88 -4.67 15.88
N PHE A 389 -5.20 -5.86 16.41
CA PHE A 389 -5.88 -6.92 15.66
C PHE A 389 -7.40 -6.74 15.69
N PHE A 390 -7.91 -5.75 14.95
CA PHE A 390 -9.33 -5.50 14.76
C PHE A 390 -9.69 -5.41 13.27
N ALA A 391 -10.50 -6.34 12.77
CA ALA A 391 -11.03 -6.30 11.41
C ALA A 391 -12.46 -5.74 11.37
N PRO A 392 -12.70 -4.52 10.83
CA PRO A 392 -14.03 -3.92 10.79
C PRO A 392 -15.08 -4.78 10.07
N CYS A 393 -14.69 -5.45 8.97
CA CYS A 393 -15.57 -6.34 8.21
C CYS A 393 -16.16 -7.52 9.02
N LEU A 394 -15.51 -7.94 10.11
CA LEU A 394 -16.06 -8.97 10.99
C LEU A 394 -17.18 -8.43 11.89
N LYS A 395 -17.18 -7.12 12.18
CA LYS A 395 -18.26 -6.48 12.92
C LYS A 395 -19.55 -6.54 12.11
N ASP A 396 -19.50 -6.20 10.82
CA ASP A 396 -20.67 -6.25 9.93
C ASP A 396 -21.26 -7.67 9.79
N ILE A 397 -20.40 -8.71 9.77
CA ILE A 397 -20.86 -10.10 9.76
C ILE A 397 -21.54 -10.46 11.08
N ARG A 398 -20.98 -10.05 12.22
CA ARG A 398 -21.56 -10.30 13.55
C ARG A 398 -22.91 -9.60 13.71
N ASP A 399 -23.02 -8.36 13.25
CA ASP A 399 -24.25 -7.58 13.33
C ASP A 399 -25.35 -8.22 12.46
N LYS A 400 -25.00 -8.69 11.25
CA LYS A 400 -25.93 -9.46 10.39
C LYS A 400 -26.32 -10.81 10.98
N GLN A 401 -25.39 -11.54 11.62
CA GLN A 401 -25.68 -12.81 12.29
C GLN A 401 -26.57 -12.62 13.53
N ALA A 402 -26.38 -11.52 14.28
CA ALA A 402 -27.22 -11.15 15.41
C ALA A 402 -28.64 -10.77 14.96
N GLN A 403 -28.77 -10.02 13.86
CA GLN A 403 -30.08 -9.69 13.26
C GLN A 403 -30.80 -10.94 12.72
N ALA A 404 -30.11 -11.81 11.99
CA ALA A 404 -30.69 -13.06 11.46
C ALA A 404 -31.07 -14.07 12.57
N GLY A 405 -30.41 -14.03 13.73
CA GLY A 405 -30.80 -14.80 14.91
C GLY A 405 -32.02 -14.24 15.65
N SER A 406 -32.29 -12.94 15.52
CA SER A 406 -33.46 -12.28 16.09
C SER A 406 -34.73 -12.53 15.27
N ASP A 407 -34.64 -12.57 13.95
CA ASP A 407 -35.77 -12.83 13.04
C ASP A 407 -36.28 -14.29 13.08
N ARG A 408 -35.50 -15.22 13.64
CA ARG A 408 -35.94 -16.60 13.88
C ARG A 408 -36.65 -16.81 15.22
N ARG A 409 -36.83 -15.75 16.01
CA ARG A 409 -37.52 -15.78 17.33
C ARG A 409 -38.80 -14.93 17.34
N VAL A 410 -39.49 -14.82 16.20
CA VAL A 410 -40.84 -14.24 16.12
C VAL A 410 -41.83 -15.34 15.78
#